data_AF-A0A7C8YQS1-F1
#
_entry.id   AF-A0A7C8YQS1-F1
#
_cell.length_a   1.000
_cell.length_b   1.000
_cell.length_c   1.000
_cell.angle_alpha   90.00
_cell.angle_beta   90.00
_cell.angle_gamma   90.00
#
_symmetry.space_group_name_H-M   'P 1'
#
loop_
_entity.id
_entity.type
_entity.pdbx_description
1 polymer ?
#
loop_
_entity_poly.entity_id
_entity_poly.type
_entity_poly.pdbx_seq_one_letter_code
_entity_poly.pdbx_strand_id
1 'polypeptide(L)'
;AELQMHDVKNVVVHNLSPGMVTTDLLMSGANTKQAKFFINVLAEPPEVVAQYLVPKVRSIAGSGSTKPTYVRFLTGLKAYSQIFSRLAFGARRNRYVLED
;
A
#
# COMPACT_ATOMS: atom_id res chain seq x y z
N ALA A 1 3.83 11.07 24.37
CA ALA A 1 4.34 11.18 25.75
C ALA A 1 5.36 12.30 25.85
N GLU A 2 6.45 12.33 25.06
CA GLU A 2 7.45 13.41 25.14
C GLU A 2 7.03 14.75 24.49
N LEU A 3 6.40 14.74 23.30
CA LEU A 3 5.97 15.97 22.62
C LEU A 3 4.99 16.82 23.45
N GLN A 4 4.10 16.16 24.18
CA GLN A 4 3.17 16.82 25.10
C GLN A 4 3.87 17.40 26.33
N MET A 5 4.91 16.72 26.84
CA MET A 5 5.70 17.21 27.99
C MET A 5 6.51 18.48 27.63
N HIS A 6 6.85 18.67 26.36
CA HIS A 6 7.56 19.84 25.84
C HIS A 6 6.65 20.90 25.19
N ASP A 7 5.32 20.81 25.35
CA ASP A 7 4.31 21.69 24.74
C ASP A 7 4.42 21.87 23.21
N VAL A 8 4.94 20.86 22.51
CA VAL A 8 5.09 20.88 21.06
C VAL A 8 3.76 20.54 20.40
N LYS A 9 3.12 21.55 19.78
CA LYS A 9 1.76 21.45 19.18
C LYS A 9 1.73 21.41 17.65
N ASN A 10 2.88 21.57 16.99
CA ASN A 10 3.02 21.68 15.54
C ASN A 10 3.48 20.39 14.85
N VAL A 11 3.53 19.27 15.58
CA VAL A 11 3.88 17.95 15.03
C VAL A 11 2.61 17.12 14.88
N VAL A 12 2.37 16.61 13.69
CA VAL A 12 1.19 15.80 13.34
C VAL A 12 1.68 14.50 12.72
N VAL A 13 1.08 13.39 13.13
CA VAL A 13 1.41 12.06 12.62
C VAL A 13 0.31 11.59 11.68
N HIS A 14 0.70 11.16 10.48
CA HIS A 14 -0.21 10.60 9.47
C HIS A 14 0.18 9.16 9.18
N ASN A 15 -0.82 8.30 9.00
CA ASN A 15 -0.61 6.90 8.65
C ASN A 15 -0.78 6.72 7.14
N LEU A 16 0.18 6.03 6.52
CA LEU A 16 0.16 5.69 5.10
C LEU A 16 0.23 4.17 4.97
N SER A 17 -0.75 3.58 4.28
CA SER A 17 -0.74 2.17 3.92
C SER A 17 -0.64 2.03 2.40
N PRO A 18 0.56 1.77 1.85
CA PRO A 18 0.76 1.58 0.41
C PRO A 18 0.17 0.25 -0.09
N GLY A 19 -0.17 -0.68 0.82
CA GLY A 19 -0.53 -2.04 0.46
C GLY A 19 0.69 -2.89 0.12
N MET A 20 0.48 -3.94 -0.67
CA MET A 20 1.59 -4.74 -1.21
C MET A 20 2.23 -3.98 -2.37
N VAL A 21 3.55 -3.81 -2.30
CA VAL A 21 4.33 -3.10 -3.32
C VAL A 21 5.46 -4.01 -3.77
N THR A 22 5.71 -4.07 -5.08
CA THR A 22 6.76 -4.94 -5.66
C THR A 22 8.16 -4.39 -5.38
N THR A 23 8.60 -4.45 -4.12
CA THR A 23 9.93 -4.06 -3.66
C THR A 23 10.83 -5.27 -3.52
N ASP A 24 12.14 -5.04 -3.45
CA ASP A 24 13.12 -6.12 -3.20
C ASP A 24 12.81 -6.87 -1.90
N LEU A 25 12.37 -6.15 -0.87
CA LEU A 25 11.96 -6.75 0.40
C LEU A 25 10.77 -7.70 0.22
N LEU A 26 9.73 -7.28 -0.51
CA LEU A 26 8.58 -8.15 -0.76
C LEU A 26 8.97 -9.37 -1.62
N MET A 27 9.78 -9.14 -2.66
CA MET A 27 10.19 -10.17 -3.61
C MET A 27 11.13 -11.20 -2.98
N SER A 28 11.94 -10.81 -1.98
CA SER A 28 12.80 -11.73 -1.23
C SER A 28 12.01 -12.85 -0.52
N GLY A 29 10.71 -12.60 -0.24
CA GLY A 29 9.80 -13.56 0.38
C GLY A 29 9.01 -14.43 -0.60
N ALA A 30 9.21 -14.31 -1.91
CA ALA A 30 8.40 -14.98 -2.96
C ALA A 30 8.71 -16.48 -3.14
N ASN A 31 9.00 -17.20 -2.05
CA ASN A 31 9.52 -18.57 -2.07
C ASN A 31 8.43 -19.65 -1.96
N THR A 32 7.18 -19.26 -1.68
CA THR A 32 6.06 -20.20 -1.52
C THR A 32 4.99 -19.96 -2.59
N LYS A 33 4.23 -21.01 -2.94
CA LYS A 33 3.12 -20.89 -3.90
C LYS A 33 2.10 -19.83 -3.49
N GLN A 34 1.81 -19.75 -2.19
CA GLN A 34 0.89 -18.79 -1.61
C GLN A 34 1.44 -17.36 -1.72
N ALA A 35 2.73 -17.14 -1.43
CA ALA A 35 3.36 -15.83 -1.58
C ALA A 35 3.33 -15.36 -3.04
N LYS A 36 3.71 -16.23 -3.98
CA LYS A 36 3.66 -15.94 -5.43
C LYS A 36 2.25 -15.53 -5.88
N PHE A 37 1.23 -16.27 -5.44
CA PHE A 37 -0.18 -15.92 -5.70
C PHE A 37 -0.53 -14.52 -5.20
N PHE A 38 -0.30 -14.22 -3.92
CA PHE A 38 -0.69 -12.91 -3.37
C PHE A 38 0.12 -11.76 -3.95
N ILE A 39 1.42 -11.95 -4.23
CA ILE A 39 2.25 -10.94 -4.90
C ILE A 39 1.67 -10.60 -6.28
N ASN A 40 1.37 -11.59 -7.10
CA ASN A 40 0.82 -11.36 -8.44
C ASN A 40 -0.56 -10.69 -8.41
N VAL A 41 -1.42 -11.10 -7.47
CA VAL A 41 -2.79 -10.63 -7.36
C VAL A 41 -2.89 -9.23 -6.76
N LEU A 42 -2.14 -8.94 -5.69
CA LEU A 42 -2.35 -7.76 -4.86
C LEU A 42 -1.24 -6.71 -5.01
N ALA A 43 -0.01 -7.11 -5.33
CA ALA A 43 1.09 -6.15 -5.37
C ALA A 43 0.97 -5.21 -6.57
N GLU A 44 1.27 -3.93 -6.37
CA GLU A 44 1.42 -2.96 -7.45
C GLU A 44 2.86 -2.43 -7.51
N PRO A 45 3.30 -1.91 -8.67
CA PRO A 45 4.59 -1.27 -8.79
C PRO A 45 4.69 -0.03 -7.89
N PRO A 46 5.88 0.28 -7.34
CA PRO A 46 6.10 1.49 -6.54
C PRO A 46 5.60 2.76 -7.22
N GLU A 47 5.75 2.86 -8.53
CA GLU A 47 5.37 4.02 -9.35
C GLU A 47 3.85 4.24 -9.30
N VAL A 48 3.07 3.17 -9.43
CA VAL A 48 1.60 3.22 -9.40
C VAL A 48 1.11 3.62 -8.02
N VAL A 49 1.74 3.09 -6.97
CA VAL A 49 1.39 3.44 -5.58
C VAL A 49 1.79 4.89 -5.27
N ALA A 50 2.96 5.33 -5.74
CA ALA A 50 3.44 6.70 -5.59
C ALA A 50 2.53 7.71 -6.29
N GLN A 51 2.05 7.42 -7.51
CA GLN A 51 1.07 8.24 -8.23
C GLN A 51 -0.20 8.50 -7.42
N TYR A 52 -0.61 7.56 -6.56
CA TYR A 52 -1.76 7.74 -5.67
C TYR A 52 -1.40 8.44 -4.36
N LEU A 53 -0.30 8.04 -3.70
CA LEU A 53 0.05 8.52 -2.36
C LEU A 53 0.67 9.92 -2.38
N VAL A 54 1.58 10.20 -3.30
CA VAL A 54 2.34 11.46 -3.33
C VAL A 54 1.42 12.68 -3.41
N PRO A 55 0.41 12.74 -4.32
CA PRO A 55 -0.50 13.88 -4.36
C PRO A 55 -1.31 14.07 -3.08
N LYS A 56 -1.71 12.97 -2.42
CA LYS A 56 -2.48 13.02 -1.16
C LYS A 56 -1.63 13.51 0.00
N VAL A 57 -0.38 13.05 0.09
CA VAL A 57 0.58 13.54 1.10
C VAL A 57 0.83 15.03 0.88
N ARG A 58 1.11 15.46 -0.35
CA ARG A 58 1.30 16.88 -0.68
C ARG A 58 0.06 17.73 -0.37
N SER A 59 -1.14 17.21 -0.64
CA SER A 59 -2.40 17.88 -0.30
C SER A 59 -2.60 18.03 1.21
N ILE A 60 -2.30 16.99 2.00
CA ILE A 60 -2.36 17.06 3.47
C ILE A 60 -1.38 18.10 3.99
N ALA A 61 -0.13 18.06 3.53
CA ALA A 61 0.90 19.02 3.94
C ALA A 61 0.54 20.46 3.55
N GLY A 62 0.00 20.67 2.34
CA GLY A 62 -0.42 21.99 1.87
C GLY A 62 -1.68 22.54 2.54
N SER A 63 -2.53 21.67 3.12
CA SER A 63 -3.79 22.08 3.76
C SER A 63 -3.62 22.75 5.13
N GLY A 64 -2.45 22.62 5.77
CA GLY A 64 -2.23 23.05 7.15
C GLY A 64 -3.07 22.27 8.19
N SER A 65 -3.73 21.18 7.78
CA SER A 65 -4.58 20.39 8.66
C SER A 65 -3.75 19.71 9.75
N THR A 66 -4.11 19.95 11.01
CA THR A 66 -3.53 19.28 12.18
C THR A 66 -4.22 17.96 12.52
N LYS A 67 -5.21 17.55 11.72
CA LYS A 67 -5.93 16.30 11.94
C LYS A 67 -5.08 15.11 11.48
N PRO A 68 -4.88 14.09 12.34
CA PRO A 68 -4.33 12.82 11.91
C PRO A 68 -5.17 12.23 10.77
N THR A 69 -4.50 11.75 9.73
CA THR A 69 -5.16 11.13 8.58
C THR A 69 -4.59 9.76 8.32
N TYR A 70 -5.44 8.88 7.77
CA TYR A 70 -5.04 7.55 7.33
C TYR A 70 -5.32 7.39 5.84
N VAL A 71 -4.26 7.36 5.04
CA VAL A 71 -4.33 7.17 3.59
C VAL A 71 -4.02 5.72 3.24
N ARG A 72 -4.94 5.07 2.52
CA ARG A 72 -4.83 3.64 2.18
C ARG A 72 -4.96 3.45 0.67
N PHE A 73 -3.94 2.89 0.04
CA PHE A 73 -3.98 2.55 -1.39
C PHE A 73 -4.73 1.24 -1.65
N LEU A 74 -4.39 0.19 -0.90
CA LEU A 74 -5.04 -1.11 -0.97
C LEU A 74 -6.11 -1.20 0.12
N THR A 75 -7.36 -1.05 -0.28
CA THR A 75 -8.53 -1.20 0.60
C THR A 75 -9.05 -2.64 0.55
N GLY A 76 -9.86 -3.03 1.55
CA GLY A 76 -10.48 -4.36 1.55
C GLY A 76 -11.27 -4.62 0.26
N LEU A 77 -12.10 -3.67 -0.17
CA LEU A 77 -12.86 -3.76 -1.42
C LEU A 77 -11.96 -4.00 -2.64
N LYS A 78 -10.82 -3.27 -2.74
CA LYS A 78 -9.86 -3.43 -3.84
C LYS A 78 -9.16 -4.79 -3.80
N ALA A 79 -8.81 -5.27 -2.60
CA ALA A 79 -8.20 -6.59 -2.44
C ALA A 79 -9.18 -7.72 -2.82
N TYR A 80 -10.42 -7.66 -2.33
CA TYR A 80 -11.44 -8.65 -2.67
C TYR A 80 -11.75 -8.69 -4.16
N SER A 81 -11.87 -7.52 -4.81
CA SER A 81 -12.13 -7.48 -6.26
C SER A 81 -10.97 -8.05 -7.07
N GLN A 82 -9.72 -7.78 -6.68
CA GLN A 82 -8.53 -8.34 -7.32
C GLN A 82 -8.44 -9.87 -7.15
N ILE A 83 -8.69 -10.38 -5.94
CA ILE A 83 -8.70 -11.83 -5.67
C ILE A 83 -9.84 -12.50 -6.44
N PHE A 84 -11.04 -11.94 -6.42
CA PHE A 84 -12.16 -12.47 -7.19
C PHE A 84 -11.86 -12.50 -8.69
N SER A 85 -11.31 -11.41 -9.23
CA SER A 85 -10.92 -11.34 -10.64
C SER A 85 -9.87 -12.42 -11.00
N ARG A 86 -8.91 -12.68 -10.11
CA ARG A 86 -7.94 -13.78 -10.26
C ARG A 86 -8.61 -15.14 -10.31
N LEU A 87 -9.58 -15.40 -9.43
CA LEU A 87 -10.26 -16.71 -9.32
C LEU A 87 -11.24 -16.95 -10.47
N ALA A 88 -12.00 -15.93 -10.87
CA ALA A 88 -13.03 -16.05 -11.91
C ALA A 88 -12.47 -15.97 -13.33
N PHE A 89 -11.46 -15.13 -13.57
CA PHE A 89 -10.97 -14.81 -14.92
C PHE A 89 -9.48 -15.11 -15.13
N GLY A 90 -8.79 -15.63 -14.13
CA GLY A 90 -7.34 -15.89 -14.22
C GLY A 90 -6.48 -14.63 -14.30
N ALA A 91 -7.05 -13.44 -14.05
CA ALA A 91 -6.38 -12.15 -14.23
C ALA A 91 -5.12 -12.04 -13.36
N ARG A 92 -4.07 -11.40 -13.90
CA ARG A 92 -2.79 -11.14 -13.20
C ARG A 92 -2.00 -12.40 -12.80
N ARG A 93 -2.32 -13.59 -13.34
CA ARG A 93 -1.45 -14.77 -13.21
C ARG A 93 -0.05 -14.47 -13.72
N ASN A 94 0.97 -14.90 -13.00
CA ASN A 94 2.38 -14.79 -13.41
C ASN A 94 2.85 -13.35 -13.73
N ARG A 95 2.19 -12.33 -13.16
CA ARG A 95 2.46 -10.92 -13.49
C ARG A 95 3.87 -10.47 -13.09
N TYR A 96 4.36 -10.93 -11.95
CA TYR A 96 5.68 -10.56 -11.42
C TYR A 96 6.53 -11.77 -11.07
N VAL A 97 5.91 -12.82 -10.53
CA VAL A 97 6.59 -14.06 -10.15
C VAL A 97 5.92 -15.23 -10.84
N LEU A 98 6.68 -16.16 -11.38
CA LEU A 98 6.13 -17.36 -12.00
C LEU A 98 5.51 -18.28 -10.94
N GLU A 99 4.22 -18.59 -11.10
CA GLU A 99 3.46 -19.55 -10.29
C GLU A 99 3.62 -20.97 -10.83
N ASP A 100 3.76 -21.95 -9.93
CA ASP A 100 3.92 -23.37 -10.22
C ASP A 100 2.58 -24.11 -10.39
#